data_AF-A0A6L2PVV7-F1
#
_entry.id   AF-A0A6L2PVV7-F1
#
_cell.length_a   1.000
_cell.length_b   1.000
_cell.length_c   1.000
_cell.angle_alpha   90.00
_cell.angle_beta   90.00
_cell.angle_gamma   90.00
#
_symmetry.space_group_name_H-M   'P 1'
#
loop_
_entity.id
_entity.type
_entity.pdbx_description
1 polymer ?
#
loop_
_entity_poly.entity_id
_entity_poly.type
_entity_poly.pdbx_seq_one_letter_code
_entity_poly.pdbx_strand_id
1 'polypeptide(L)'
;MVRQIVTAARTPKIATILKRRAGKRAIIDQTTSWDSTYLMIQRLLDPNPFLVDMANPDVTLSERQWTQVTELGLLRRPYTTTKRLQTEDLTPVGGLTADGIVASMKKREALLLENKILLAAIYVDPVHRILLNDEQLTKGKAALWMNGLHE
;
A
#
# COMPACT_ATOMS: atom_id res chain seq x y z
N MET A 1 -12.97 2.52 7.40
CA MET A 1 -13.96 3.49 6.88
C MET A 1 -14.02 3.51 5.34
N VAL A 2 -13.11 4.19 4.62
CA VAL A 2 -13.17 4.28 3.13
C VAL A 2 -13.13 2.90 2.45
N ARG A 3 -12.27 1.99 2.90
CA ARG A 3 -12.22 0.60 2.41
C ARG A 3 -13.53 -0.17 2.60
N GLN A 4 -14.25 0.06 3.70
CA GLN A 4 -15.51 -0.63 3.98
C GLN A 4 -16.60 -0.19 3.00
N ILE A 5 -16.66 1.10 2.69
CA ILE A 5 -17.62 1.69 1.74
C ILE A 5 -17.31 1.28 0.31
N VAL A 6 -16.04 1.28 -0.08
CA VAL A 6 -15.63 0.76 -1.38
C VAL A 6 -15.91 -0.74 -1.48
N THR A 7 -15.78 -1.48 -0.37
CA THR A 7 -16.16 -2.90 -0.33
C THR A 7 -17.66 -3.10 -0.44
N ALA A 8 -18.47 -2.29 0.23
CA ALA A 8 -19.93 -2.31 0.11
C ALA A 8 -20.38 -1.97 -1.32
N ALA A 9 -19.72 -1.01 -1.98
CA ALA A 9 -19.96 -0.65 -3.38
C ALA A 9 -19.61 -1.77 -4.38
N ARG A 10 -18.83 -2.79 -3.98
CA ARG A 10 -18.50 -3.97 -4.79
C ARG A 10 -19.55 -5.08 -4.71
N THR A 11 -20.50 -5.00 -3.78
CA THR A 11 -21.56 -6.01 -3.64
C THR A 11 -22.30 -6.17 -4.99
N PRO A 12 -22.62 -7.40 -5.44
CA PRO A 12 -23.19 -7.63 -6.78
C PRO A 12 -24.39 -6.74 -7.13
N LYS A 13 -25.22 -6.44 -6.12
CA LYS A 13 -26.36 -5.51 -6.24
C LYS A 13 -25.91 -4.09 -6.58
N ILE A 14 -24.98 -3.52 -5.82
CA ILE A 14 -24.50 -2.14 -6.01
C ILE A 14 -23.61 -2.03 -7.26
N ALA A 15 -22.77 -3.04 -7.52
CA ALA A 15 -21.95 -3.12 -8.73
C ALA A 15 -22.80 -3.16 -10.01
N THR A 16 -23.94 -3.87 -9.99
CA THR A 16 -24.88 -3.90 -11.13
C THR A 16 -25.55 -2.54 -11.34
N ILE A 17 -25.91 -1.84 -10.26
CA ILE A 17 -26.49 -0.49 -10.32
C ILE A 17 -25.46 0.53 -10.84
N LEU A 18 -24.23 0.50 -10.32
CA LEU A 18 -23.10 1.31 -10.80
C LEU A 18 -22.81 1.09 -12.28
N LYS A 19 -22.82 -0.17 -12.72
CA LYS A 19 -22.60 -0.51 -14.13
C LYS A 19 -23.73 -0.01 -15.04
N ARG A 20 -24.99 -0.12 -14.59
CA ARG A 20 -26.17 0.33 -15.36
C ARG A 20 -26.30 1.86 -15.43
N ARG A 21 -25.98 2.58 -14.34
CA ARG A 21 -26.19 4.03 -14.24
C ARG A 21 -24.96 4.88 -14.56
N ALA A 22 -23.75 4.39 -14.25
CA ALA A 22 -22.50 5.14 -14.43
C ALA A 22 -21.52 4.49 -15.42
N GLY A 23 -21.82 3.30 -15.96
CA GLY A 23 -20.95 2.58 -16.91
C GLY A 23 -19.63 2.06 -16.32
N LYS A 24 -19.44 2.18 -15.00
CA LYS A 24 -18.17 1.87 -14.31
C LYS A 24 -18.18 0.47 -13.68
N ARG A 25 -17.01 -0.18 -13.61
CA ARG A 25 -16.82 -1.48 -12.93
C ARG A 25 -16.06 -1.28 -11.61
N ALA A 26 -16.43 -2.08 -10.60
CA ALA A 26 -15.66 -2.26 -9.39
C ALA A 26 -14.30 -2.90 -9.73
N ILE A 27 -13.20 -2.37 -9.18
CA ILE A 27 -11.85 -2.90 -9.40
C ILE A 27 -11.36 -3.62 -8.14
N ILE A 28 -10.72 -4.75 -8.39
CA ILE A 28 -10.15 -5.69 -7.43
C ILE A 28 -9.11 -4.96 -6.57
N ASP A 29 -9.26 -5.10 -5.25
CA ASP A 29 -8.33 -4.56 -4.27
C ASP A 29 -7.05 -5.39 -4.25
N GLN A 30 -5.91 -4.73 -4.12
CA GLN A 30 -4.69 -5.36 -3.66
C GLN A 30 -4.18 -4.53 -2.49
N THR A 31 -3.95 -5.23 -1.38
CA THR A 31 -3.89 -4.67 -0.02
C THR A 31 -2.69 -3.75 0.23
N THR A 32 -1.69 -3.75 -0.65
CA THR A 32 -0.31 -3.41 -0.28
C THR A 32 0.38 -2.35 -1.16
N SER A 33 -0.30 -1.26 -1.53
CA SER A 33 0.43 -0.04 -1.90
C SER A 33 -0.40 1.25 -1.75
N TRP A 34 0.30 2.37 -1.61
CA TRP A 34 -0.28 3.70 -1.60
C TRP A 34 -0.89 4.06 -2.98
N ASP A 35 -0.46 3.40 -4.06
CA ASP A 35 -1.10 3.46 -5.37
C ASP A 35 -2.53 2.90 -5.36
N SER A 36 -2.76 1.76 -4.69
CA SER A 36 -4.10 1.19 -4.58
C SER A 36 -5.02 2.06 -3.73
N THR A 37 -4.45 2.77 -2.74
CA THR A 37 -5.17 3.73 -1.90
C THR A 37 -5.64 4.94 -2.69
N TYR A 38 -4.78 5.53 -3.54
CA TYR A 38 -5.17 6.61 -4.43
C TYR A 38 -6.26 6.18 -5.43
N LEU A 39 -6.08 5.03 -6.09
CA LEU A 39 -7.06 4.49 -7.04
C LEU A 39 -8.42 4.20 -6.39
N MET A 40 -8.43 3.78 -5.12
CA MET A 40 -9.65 3.58 -4.33
C MET A 40 -10.38 4.89 -4.09
N ILE A 41 -9.67 5.95 -3.69
CA ILE A 41 -10.23 7.29 -3.45
C ILE A 41 -10.78 7.89 -4.75
N GLN A 42 -10.02 7.81 -5.84
CA GLN A 42 -10.45 8.36 -7.13
C GLN A 42 -11.78 7.72 -7.58
N ARG A 43 -11.94 6.40 -7.40
CA ARG A 43 -13.18 5.69 -7.75
C ARG A 43 -14.35 5.98 -6.84
N LEU A 44 -14.13 6.51 -5.64
CA LEU A 44 -15.19 6.94 -4.74
C LEU A 44 -15.66 8.37 -5.07
N LEU A 45 -14.72 9.23 -5.46
CA LEU A 45 -15.00 10.61 -5.88
C LEU A 45 -15.64 10.68 -7.28
N ASP A 46 -15.22 9.79 -8.19
CA ASP A 46 -15.70 9.71 -9.57
C ASP A 46 -17.23 9.53 -9.74
N PRO A 47 -17.92 8.74 -8.89
CA PRO A 47 -19.38 8.61 -8.88
C PRO A 47 -20.05 9.41 -7.75
N ASN A 48 -19.36 10.34 -7.07
CA ASN A 48 -19.85 11.05 -5.88
C ASN A 48 -21.31 11.56 -5.99
N PRO A 49 -21.75 12.21 -7.10
CA PRO A 49 -23.13 12.67 -7.23
C PRO A 49 -24.16 11.53 -7.14
N PHE A 50 -23.83 10.34 -7.64
CA PHE A 50 -24.72 9.17 -7.67
C PHE A 50 -24.78 8.42 -6.34
N LEU A 51 -23.69 8.40 -5.58
CA LEU A 51 -23.66 7.75 -4.27
C LEU A 51 -24.50 8.50 -3.24
N VAL A 52 -24.46 9.84 -3.30
CA VAL A 52 -25.31 10.73 -2.49
C VAL A 52 -26.80 10.51 -2.83
N ASP A 53 -27.12 10.41 -4.12
CA ASP A 53 -28.50 10.23 -4.61
C ASP A 53 -29.11 8.85 -4.27
N MET A 54 -28.26 7.84 -4.02
CA MET A 54 -28.70 6.47 -3.76
C MET A 54 -29.24 6.28 -2.34
N ALA A 55 -28.97 7.23 -1.42
CA ALA A 55 -29.40 7.24 -0.02
C ALA A 55 -29.25 5.89 0.71
N ASN A 56 -28.24 5.09 0.34
CA ASN A 56 -28.03 3.75 0.88
C ASN A 56 -27.08 3.82 2.08
N PRO A 57 -27.51 3.45 3.31
CA PRO A 57 -26.72 3.55 4.54
C PRO A 57 -25.31 2.94 4.44
N ASP A 58 -25.14 1.89 3.63
CA ASP A 58 -23.87 1.17 3.48
C ASP A 58 -22.82 1.94 2.66
N VAL A 59 -23.24 3.01 1.96
CA VAL A 59 -22.42 3.77 1.01
C VAL A 59 -22.49 5.29 1.22
N THR A 60 -23.33 5.77 2.15
CA THR A 60 -23.43 7.18 2.50
C THR A 60 -22.27 7.61 3.40
N LEU A 61 -21.63 8.72 3.05
CA LEU A 61 -20.62 9.40 3.85
C LEU A 61 -21.20 10.72 4.39
N SER A 62 -20.81 11.10 5.60
CA SER A 62 -21.10 12.45 6.12
C SER A 62 -20.23 13.50 5.41
N GLU A 63 -20.65 14.76 5.43
CA GLU A 63 -19.88 15.86 4.83
C GLU A 63 -18.44 15.91 5.33
N ARG A 64 -18.24 15.72 6.64
CA ARG A 64 -16.90 15.67 7.25
C ARG A 64 -16.04 14.56 6.66
N GLN A 65 -16.62 13.38 6.40
CA GLN A 65 -15.90 12.27 5.82
C GLN A 65 -15.60 12.51 4.33
N TRP A 66 -16.49 13.20 3.60
CA TRP A 66 -16.23 13.63 2.21
C TRP A 66 -15.08 14.63 2.12
N THR A 67 -14.99 15.57 3.05
CA THR A 67 -13.86 16.49 3.16
C THR A 67 -12.55 15.73 3.37
N GLN A 68 -12.53 14.77 4.29
CA GLN A 68 -11.36 13.92 4.54
C GLN A 68 -10.95 13.08 3.31
N VAL A 69 -11.91 12.52 2.57
CA VAL A 69 -11.63 11.78 1.32
C VAL A 69 -11.06 12.70 0.24
N THR A 70 -11.54 13.94 0.18
CA THR A 70 -11.07 14.95 -0.79
C THR A 70 -9.64 15.40 -0.47
N GLU A 71 -9.31 15.59 0.81
CA GLU A 71 -7.95 15.89 1.28
C GLU A 71 -6.96 14.78 0.92
N LEU A 72 -7.39 13.52 0.93
CA LEU A 72 -6.57 12.39 0.47
C LEU A 72 -6.31 12.41 -1.06
N GLY A 73 -6.94 13.31 -1.81
CA GLY A 73 -6.60 13.61 -3.21
C GLY A 73 -5.15 14.08 -3.39
N LEU A 74 -4.48 14.53 -2.33
CA LEU A 74 -3.03 14.81 -2.31
C LEU A 74 -2.17 13.61 -2.75
N LEU A 75 -2.68 12.38 -2.59
CA LEU A 75 -2.01 11.14 -3.05
C LEU A 75 -1.89 11.02 -4.57
N ARG A 76 -2.56 11.89 -5.35
CA ARG A 76 -2.43 11.95 -6.81
C ARG A 76 -1.00 12.20 -7.27
N ARG A 77 -0.33 13.16 -6.64
CA ARG A 77 1.03 13.57 -7.01
C ARG A 77 2.00 12.41 -6.90
N PRO A 78 2.14 11.76 -5.73
CA PRO A 78 3.07 10.65 -5.64
C PRO A 78 2.61 9.52 -6.59
N TYR A 79 1.30 9.23 -6.75
CA TYR A 79 0.84 8.11 -7.58
C TYR A 79 1.31 8.25 -9.03
N THR A 80 1.20 9.47 -9.56
CA THR A 80 1.62 9.80 -10.91
C THR A 80 3.14 9.67 -11.06
N THR A 81 3.90 10.11 -10.07
CA THR A 81 5.36 9.98 -10.04
C THR A 81 5.79 8.51 -10.03
N THR A 82 5.18 7.67 -9.19
CA THR A 82 5.55 6.26 -9.11
C THR A 82 5.10 5.46 -10.32
N LYS A 83 3.95 5.79 -10.91
CA LYS A 83 3.59 5.24 -12.21
C LYS A 83 4.60 5.61 -13.28
N ARG A 84 5.03 6.88 -13.36
CA ARG A 84 6.09 7.28 -14.32
C ARG A 84 7.39 6.50 -14.10
N LEU A 85 7.88 6.44 -12.86
CA LEU A 85 9.07 5.67 -12.50
C LEU A 85 8.95 4.19 -12.89
N GLN A 86 7.79 3.56 -12.65
CA GLN A 86 7.52 2.18 -13.04
C GLN A 86 7.41 1.99 -14.57
N THR A 87 6.88 2.97 -15.30
CA THR A 87 6.63 2.84 -16.75
C THR A 87 7.89 3.05 -17.57
N GLU A 88 8.81 3.86 -17.05
CA GLU A 88 10.11 4.13 -17.70
C GLU A 88 11.13 3.00 -17.44
N ASP A 89 10.75 1.92 -16.74
CA ASP A 89 11.64 0.84 -16.26
C ASP A 89 12.91 1.37 -15.58
N LEU A 90 12.79 2.55 -14.99
CA LEU A 90 13.86 3.20 -14.27
C LEU A 90 13.86 2.63 -12.85
N THR A 91 14.67 1.60 -12.61
CA THR A 91 15.58 1.76 -11.47
C THR A 91 16.25 3.11 -11.70
N PRO A 92 16.17 4.09 -10.79
CA PRO A 92 16.64 5.42 -11.11
C PRO A 92 18.15 5.33 -11.35
N VAL A 93 18.56 5.28 -12.62
CA VAL A 93 19.96 5.20 -13.03
C VAL A 93 20.39 6.62 -13.33
N GLY A 94 20.98 7.25 -12.34
CA GLY A 94 21.63 8.56 -12.47
C GLY A 94 20.70 9.76 -12.30
N GLY A 95 21.10 10.68 -11.42
CA GLY A 95 20.45 11.96 -11.15
C GLY A 95 20.25 12.21 -9.66
N LEU A 96 20.11 13.47 -9.25
CA LEU A 96 19.98 13.87 -7.83
C LEU A 96 18.87 13.10 -7.08
N THR A 97 17.77 12.80 -7.76
CA THR A 97 16.66 12.01 -7.19
C THR A 97 16.99 10.53 -7.05
N ALA A 98 17.74 9.96 -8.01
CA ALA A 98 18.24 8.60 -7.95
C ALA A 98 19.17 8.41 -6.74
N ASP A 99 20.11 9.34 -6.58
CA ASP A 99 21.08 9.31 -5.49
C ASP A 99 20.39 9.47 -4.13
N GLY A 100 19.36 10.32 -4.04
CA GLY A 100 18.53 10.46 -2.85
C GLY A 100 17.75 9.20 -2.49
N ILE A 101 17.25 8.48 -3.50
CA ILE A 101 16.57 7.18 -3.31
C ILE A 101 17.57 6.14 -2.84
N VAL A 102 18.74 6.01 -3.50
CA VAL A 102 19.80 5.07 -3.10
C VAL A 102 20.26 5.35 -1.67
N ALA A 103 20.48 6.61 -1.30
CA ALA A 103 20.85 7.00 0.06
C ALA A 103 19.76 6.63 1.08
N SER A 104 18.49 6.84 0.74
CA SER A 104 17.36 6.47 1.58
C SER A 104 17.21 4.96 1.73
N MET A 105 17.44 4.19 0.65
CA MET A 105 17.41 2.73 0.65
C MET A 105 18.55 2.16 1.50
N LYS A 106 19.78 2.67 1.35
CA LYS A 106 20.93 2.28 2.18
C LYS A 106 20.69 2.58 3.67
N LYS A 107 20.14 3.76 3.97
CA LYS A 107 19.77 4.13 5.35
C LYS A 107 18.72 3.17 5.93
N ARG A 108 17.70 2.85 5.14
CA ARG A 108 16.63 1.94 5.55
C ARG A 108 17.15 0.51 5.73
N GLU A 109 18.01 0.04 4.84
CA GLU A 109 18.64 -1.28 4.90
C GLU A 109 19.40 -1.45 6.22
N ALA A 110 20.23 -0.47 6.62
CA ALA A 110 20.94 -0.50 7.89
C ALA A 110 19.99 -0.68 9.08
N LEU A 111 18.91 0.12 9.15
CA LEU A 111 17.92 0.03 10.23
C LEU A 111 17.15 -1.30 10.23
N LEU A 112 16.86 -1.85 9.05
CA LEU A 112 16.18 -3.14 8.93
C LEU A 112 17.08 -4.28 9.39
N LEU A 113 18.36 -4.26 9.01
CA LEU A 113 19.34 -5.28 9.40
C LEU A 113 19.83 -5.15 10.84
N GLU A 114 19.47 -4.07 11.55
CA GLU A 114 19.59 -3.98 13.02
C GLU A 114 18.42 -4.68 13.76
N ASN A 115 17.29 -4.90 13.08
CA ASN A 115 16.13 -5.52 13.70
C ASN A 115 16.32 -7.04 13.85
N LYS A 116 16.44 -7.49 15.10
CA LYS A 116 16.63 -8.91 15.47
C LYS A 116 15.55 -9.86 14.94
N ILE A 117 14.30 -9.42 14.89
CA ILE A 117 13.17 -10.24 14.42
C ILE A 117 13.27 -10.41 12.90
N LEU A 118 13.59 -9.33 12.17
CA LEU A 118 13.76 -9.40 10.74
C LEU A 118 14.99 -10.24 10.36
N LEU A 119 16.10 -10.08 11.07
CA LEU A 119 17.29 -10.94 10.89
C LEU A 119 16.97 -12.41 11.14
N ALA A 120 16.20 -12.74 12.18
CA ALA A 120 15.75 -14.10 12.44
C ALA A 120 14.90 -14.64 11.29
N ALA A 121 13.97 -13.85 10.76
CA ALA A 121 13.14 -14.24 9.62
C ALA A 121 13.97 -14.50 8.35
N ILE A 122 14.93 -13.61 8.04
CA ILE A 122 15.83 -13.77 6.89
C ILE A 122 16.77 -14.98 7.09
N TYR A 123 17.22 -15.23 8.33
CA TYR A 123 18.07 -16.38 8.65
C TYR A 123 17.36 -17.73 8.42
N VAL A 124 16.05 -17.81 8.70
CA VAL A 124 15.26 -19.03 8.49
C VAL A 124 14.94 -19.26 7.01
N ASP A 125 14.90 -18.20 6.20
CA ASP A 125 14.65 -18.27 4.76
C ASP A 125 15.89 -18.76 3.99
N PRO A 126 15.89 -19.97 3.39
CA PRO A 126 17.07 -20.50 2.71
C PRO A 126 17.52 -19.67 1.50
N VAL A 127 16.60 -18.97 0.83
CA VAL A 127 16.89 -18.18 -0.37
C VAL A 127 17.55 -16.87 0.03
N HIS A 128 17.02 -16.21 1.07
CA HIS A 128 17.49 -14.89 1.47
C HIS A 128 18.61 -14.92 2.52
N ARG A 129 18.84 -16.07 3.17
CA ARG A 129 19.93 -16.25 4.14
C ARG A 129 21.31 -15.98 3.54
N ILE A 130 21.51 -16.24 2.25
CA ILE A 130 22.79 -16.02 1.56
C ILE A 130 23.20 -14.54 1.54
N LEU A 131 22.24 -13.64 1.76
CA LEU A 131 22.43 -12.19 1.71
C LEU A 131 22.94 -11.62 3.04
N LEU A 132 22.93 -12.42 4.11
CA LEU A 132 23.40 -12.01 5.43
C LEU A 132 24.91 -12.25 5.55
N ASN A 133 25.61 -11.28 6.15
CA ASN A 133 27.01 -11.47 6.55
C ASN A 133 27.13 -12.32 7.84
N ASP A 134 28.34 -12.76 8.18
CA ASP A 134 28.59 -13.66 9.33
C ASP A 134 28.10 -13.07 10.68
N GLU A 135 28.22 -11.76 10.85
CA GLU A 135 27.74 -11.08 12.06
C GLU A 135 26.20 -11.10 12.14
N GLN A 136 25.53 -10.80 11.03
CA GLN A 136 24.08 -10.83 10.91
C GLN A 136 23.50 -12.24 11.05
N LEU A 137 24.19 -13.25 10.50
CA LEU A 137 23.85 -14.66 10.69
C LEU A 137 23.89 -15.05 12.16
N THR A 138 24.92 -14.61 12.87
CA THR A 138 25.09 -14.88 14.31
C THR A 138 23.97 -14.20 15.12
N LYS A 139 23.66 -12.93 14.82
CA LYS A 139 22.58 -12.18 15.47
C LYS A 139 21.19 -12.77 15.17
N GLY A 140 20.92 -13.12 13.92
CA GLY A 140 19.66 -13.73 13.49
C GLY A 140 19.44 -15.10 14.13
N LYS A 141 20.49 -15.93 14.18
CA LYS A 141 20.46 -17.19 14.94
C LYS A 141 20.16 -16.92 16.41
N ALA A 142 20.93 -16.06 17.08
CA ALA A 142 20.74 -15.77 18.50
C ALA A 142 19.32 -15.25 18.83
N ALA A 143 18.73 -14.45 17.94
CA ALA A 143 17.37 -13.93 18.11
C ALA A 143 16.28 -15.02 18.07
N LEU A 144 16.52 -16.15 17.40
CA LEU A 144 15.63 -17.32 17.45
C LEU A 144 15.72 -18.02 18.80
N TRP A 145 16.94 -18.24 19.31
CA TRP A 145 17.18 -19.02 20.53
C TRP A 145 16.92 -18.24 21.83
N MET A 146 17.03 -16.89 21.82
CA MET A 146 16.69 -16.07 22.99
C MET A 146 15.19 -15.93 23.23
N ASN A 147 14.34 -16.08 22.20
CA ASN A 147 12.89 -16.03 22.34
C ASN A 147 12.25 -17.41 22.59
N GLY A 148 13.02 -18.50 22.50
CA GLY A 148 12.55 -19.88 22.68
C GLY A 148 12.75 -20.46 24.09
N LEU A 149 13.08 -19.65 25.09
CA LEU A 149 13.25 -20.07 26.49
C LEU A 149 12.04 -19.74 27.39
N HIS A 150 10.89 -19.43 26.78
CA HIS A 150 9.61 -19.27 27.47
C HIS A 150 8.55 -20.21 26.87
N GLU A 151 8.80 -21.51 26.93
CA GLU A 151 7.77 -22.55 26.91
C GLU A 151 8.00 -23.50 28.08
#